data_AF-R9M3N5-F1
#
_entry.id   AF-R9M3N5-F1
#
_cell.length_a   1.000
_cell.length_b   1.000
_cell.length_c   1.000
_cell.angle_alpha   90.00
_cell.angle_beta   90.00
_cell.angle_gamma   90.00
#
_symmetry.space_group_name_H-M   'P 1'
#
loop_
_entity.id
_entity.type
_entity.pdbx_description
1 polymer ?
#
loop_
_entity_poly.entity_id
_entity_poly.type
_entity_poly.pdbx_seq_one_letter_code
_entity_poly.pdbx_strand_id
1 'polypeptide(L)' 'PKSNRKDPWDYDKELYKQRNQVERLFRRIKRFRRIFTRYDKLDIIFLAFVFFALIVDVLM' A
#
# COMPACT_ATOMS: atom_id res chain seq x y z
N PRO A 1 15.52 -7.84 6.37
CA PRO A 1 16.23 -9.11 6.05
C PRO A 1 15.66 -10.23 6.92
N LYS A 2 15.38 -11.41 6.34
CA LYS A 2 15.12 -12.60 7.16
C LYS A 2 16.35 -12.87 8.03
N SER A 3 16.16 -13.14 9.32
CA SER A 3 17.30 -13.39 10.22
C SER A 3 18.17 -14.58 9.81
N ASN A 4 17.63 -15.49 9.00
CA ASN A 4 18.35 -16.70 8.55
C ASN A 4 19.17 -16.49 7.26
N ARG A 5 19.34 -15.25 6.79
CA ARG A 5 20.13 -14.99 5.57
C ARG A 5 21.62 -15.03 5.93
N LYS A 6 22.39 -15.94 5.30
CA LYS A 6 23.85 -16.09 5.50
C LYS A 6 24.64 -14.83 5.15
N ASP A 7 24.16 -14.07 4.16
CA ASP A 7 24.74 -12.80 3.74
C ASP A 7 23.65 -11.71 3.79
N PRO A 8 23.51 -11.00 4.93
CA PRO A 8 22.58 -9.89 5.08
C PRO A 8 23.05 -8.69 4.27
N TRP A 9 22.13 -8.08 3.53
CA TRP A 9 22.44 -6.89 2.76
C TRP A 9 22.52 -5.71 3.73
N ASP A 10 23.45 -4.79 3.51
CA ASP A 10 23.46 -3.55 4.27
C ASP A 10 22.31 -2.66 3.79
N TYR A 11 21.53 -2.16 4.74
CA TYR A 11 20.37 -1.32 4.48
C TYR A 11 20.08 -0.49 5.71
N ASP A 12 19.62 0.72 5.48
CA ASP A 12 19.18 1.60 6.54
C ASP A 12 17.90 1.04 7.19
N LYS A 13 18.03 0.64 8.46
CA LYS A 13 16.93 0.08 9.25
C LYS A 13 15.87 1.12 9.57
N GLU A 14 16.24 2.38 9.72
CA GLU A 14 15.30 3.46 10.03
C GLU A 14 14.45 3.80 8.80
N LEU A 15 15.07 3.91 7.63
CA LEU A 15 14.35 4.03 6.37
C LEU A 15 13.46 2.80 6.12
N TYR A 16 13.94 1.60 6.41
CA TYR A 16 13.13 0.38 6.23
C TYR A 16 11.91 0.32 7.16
N LYS A 17 11.96 0.91 8.36
CA LYS A 17 10.78 1.00 9.25
C LYS A 17 9.66 1.84 8.65
N GLN A 18 9.98 2.86 7.84
CA GLN A 18 8.97 3.71 7.20
C GLN A 18 8.07 2.93 6.23
N ARG A 19 8.54 1.81 5.68
CA ARG A 19 7.75 0.88 4.84
C ARG A 19 6.47 0.40 5.53
N ASN A 20 6.48 0.21 6.85
CA ASN A 20 5.29 -0.20 7.60
C ASN A 20 4.15 0.82 7.49
N GLN A 21 4.44 2.12 7.32
CA GLN A 21 3.40 3.12 7.11
C GLN A 21 2.70 2.91 5.76
N VAL A 22 3.48 2.64 4.71
CA VAL A 22 2.99 2.31 3.37
C VAL A 22 2.18 1.02 3.39
N GLU A 23 2.65 -0.03 4.07
CA GLU A 23 1.93 -1.30 4.20
C GLU A 23 0.59 -1.15 4.94
N ARG A 24 0.53 -0.29 5.98
CA ARG A 24 -0.72 0.04 6.67
C ARG A 24 -1.71 0.77 5.76
N LEU A 25 -1.23 1.73 4.97
CA LEU A 25 -2.06 2.42 3.97
C LEU A 25 -2.68 1.41 2.99
N PHE A 26 -1.87 0.54 2.39
CA PHE A 26 -2.38 -0.49 1.47
C PHE A 26 -3.34 -1.47 2.15
N ARG A 27 -3.13 -1.79 3.44
CA ARG A 27 -4.07 -2.62 4.20
C ARG A 27 -5.44 -1.95 4.33
N ARG A 28 -5.49 -0.63 4.58
CA ARG A 28 -6.75 0.13 4.65
C ARG A 28 -7.43 0.25 3.28
N ILE A 29 -6.66 0.56 2.23
CA ILE A 29 -7.17 0.63 0.85
C ILE A 29 -7.75 -0.72 0.40
N LYS A 30 -7.13 -1.85 0.80
CA LYS A 30 -7.64 -3.19 0.47
C LYS A 30 -9.03 -3.50 1.03
N ARG A 31 -9.54 -2.72 2.00
CA ARG A 31 -10.94 -2.80 2.44
C ARG A 31 -11.92 -2.51 1.28
N PHE A 32 -11.52 -1.65 0.36
CA PHE A 32 -12.28 -1.37 -0.86
C PHE A 32 -12.04 -2.49 -1.88
N ARG A 33 -12.85 -3.56 -1.78
CA ARG A 33 -12.77 -4.74 -2.66
C ARG A 33 -12.72 -4.36 -4.15
N ARG A 34 -13.49 -3.33 -4.56
CA ARG A 34 -13.55 -2.82 -5.94
C ARG A 34 -12.20 -2.41 -6.52
N ILE A 35 -11.38 -1.75 -5.70
CA ILE A 35 -10.03 -1.29 -6.09
C ILE A 35 -9.09 -2.49 -6.13
N PHE A 36 -9.15 -3.37 -5.12
CA PHE A 36 -8.24 -4.52 -5.06
C PHE A 36 -8.40 -5.51 -6.22
N THR A 37 -9.64 -5.77 -6.65
CA THR A 37 -9.92 -6.68 -7.77
C THR A 37 -9.87 -6.02 -9.14
N ARG A 38 -9.63 -4.70 -9.22
CA ARG A 38 -9.64 -3.90 -10.46
C ARG A 38 -10.86 -4.20 -11.33
N TYR A 39 -12.07 -4.00 -10.78
CA TYR A 39 -13.31 -4.21 -11.54
C TYR A 39 -13.52 -3.17 -12.65
N ASP A 40 -12.98 -1.96 -12.48
CA ASP A 40 -13.16 -0.88 -13.43
C ASP A 40 -12.32 -1.11 -14.69
N LYS A 41 -13.01 -1.25 -15.84
CA LYS A 41 -12.37 -1.45 -17.16
C LYS A 41 -11.61 -0.22 -17.65
N LEU A 42 -12.07 0.97 -17.27
CA LEU A 42 -11.47 2.23 -17.68
C LEU A 42 -10.47 2.68 -16.61
N ASP A 43 -9.23 2.92 -17.02
CA ASP A 43 -8.16 3.32 -16.08
C ASP A 43 -8.47 4.63 -15.35
N ILE A 44 -9.18 5.55 -16.01
CA ILE A 44 -9.59 6.83 -15.40
C ILE A 44 -10.55 6.59 -14.24
N ILE A 45 -11.51 5.67 -14.40
CA ILE A 45 -12.48 5.35 -13.35
C ILE A 45 -11.76 4.65 -12.19
N PHE A 46 -10.88 3.70 -12.50
CA PHE A 46 -10.05 3.05 -11.49
C PHE A 46 -9.24 4.07 -10.68
N LEU A 47 -8.57 5.01 -11.35
CA LEU A 47 -7.77 6.05 -10.71
C LEU A 47 -8.63 6.99 -9.85
N ALA A 48 -9.82 7.39 -10.33
CA ALA A 48 -10.75 8.19 -9.55
C ALA A 48 -11.17 7.49 -8.24
N PHE A 49 -11.44 6.19 -8.29
CA PHE A 49 -11.73 5.41 -7.08
C PHE A 49 -10.54 5.28 -6.13
N VAL A 50 -9.31 5.17 -6.66
CA VAL A 50 -8.10 5.20 -5.83
C VAL A 50 -7.98 6.53 -5.09
N PHE A 51 -8.12 7.67 -5.79
CA PHE A 51 -8.09 8.99 -5.15
C PHE A 51 -9.21 9.15 -4.12
N PHE A 52 -10.42 8.71 -4.45
CA PHE A 52 -11.53 8.73 -3.52
C PHE A 52 -11.24 7.92 -2.25
N ALA A 53 -10.73 6.70 -2.39
CA ALA A 53 -10.36 5.88 -1.24
C ALA A 53 -9.26 6.50 -0.38
N LEU A 54 -8.29 7.19 -0.99
CA LEU A 54 -7.26 7.92 -0.25
C LEU A 54 -7.84 9.12 0.52
N ILE A 55 -8.73 9.90 -0.11
CA ILE A 55 -9.40 11.03 0.54
C ILE A 55 -10.23 10.55 1.73
N VAL A 56 -10.98 9.46 1.55
CA VAL A 56 -11.78 8.86 2.62
C VAL A 56 -10.90 8.31 3.75
N ASP A 57 -9.77 7.68 3.44
CA ASP A 57 -8.80 7.18 4.43
C ASP A 57 -8.19 8.30 5.29
N VAL A 58 -8.04 9.50 4.71
CA VAL A 58 -7.49 10.68 5.40
C VAL A 58 -8.55 11.39 6.24
N LEU A 59 -9.81 11.38 5.81
CA LEU A 59 -10.91 12.07 6.49
C LEU A 59 -11.48 11.28 7.69
N MET A 60 -11.28 9.97 7.71
CA MET A 60 -11.82 9.04 8.72
C MET A 60 -10.83 8.80 9.87
#